data_AF-A0A1H6QCL2-F1
#
_entry.id   AF-A0A1H6QCL2-F1
#
_cell.length_a   1.000
_cell.length_b   1.000
_cell.length_c   1.000
_cell.angle_alpha   90.00
_cell.angle_beta   90.00
_cell.angle_gamma   90.00
#
_symmetry.space_group_name_H-M   'P 1'
#
loop_
_entity.id
_entity.type
_entity.pdbx_description
1 polymer ?
#
loop_
_entity_poly.entity_id
_entity_poly.type
_entity_poly.pdbx_seq_one_letter_code
_entity_poly.pdbx_strand_id
1 'polypeptide(L)'
;MSFFDNLVNKTKETFTELSQDFTKYRSKEFLHATLAASAWISLADGSISAEEKTKMIRFLENHEALKLFSTSEVLTVWKEYVDTLSLDMDIGENKILESLGKVKGNEAQARMVVRMAAAIASADNTIDPNEQRVLERIVKELGLKAEDFT
;
A
#
# COMPACT_ATOMS: atom_id res chain seq x y z
N MET A 1 1.03 -11.48 -18.91
CA MET A 1 1.22 -10.06 -18.57
C MET A 1 0.25 -9.78 -17.45
N SER A 2 0.79 -9.54 -16.25
CA SER A 2 -0.02 -9.51 -15.04
C SER A 2 -0.90 -8.25 -15.05
N PHE A 3 -2.12 -8.36 -14.55
CA PHE A 3 -3.05 -7.24 -14.36
C PHE A 3 -2.39 -6.08 -13.61
N PHE A 4 -1.55 -6.41 -12.62
CA PHE A 4 -0.79 -5.44 -11.86
C PHE A 4 0.41 -4.85 -12.63
N ASP A 5 1.01 -5.56 -13.59
CA ASP A 5 2.05 -4.98 -14.45
C ASP A 5 1.48 -3.84 -15.31
N ASN A 6 0.26 -4.03 -15.83
CA ASN A 6 -0.45 -3.00 -16.60
C ASN A 6 -0.92 -1.85 -15.70
N LEU A 7 -1.40 -2.14 -14.49
CA LEU A 7 -1.72 -1.13 -13.48
C LEU A 7 -0.48 -0.28 -13.18
N VAL A 8 0.65 -0.90 -12.89
CA VAL A 8 1.92 -0.25 -12.55
C VAL A 8 2.45 0.57 -13.71
N ASN A 9 2.42 0.03 -14.93
CA ASN A 9 2.85 0.76 -16.12
C ASN A 9 1.99 2.01 -16.35
N LYS A 10 0.67 1.92 -16.18
CA LYS A 10 -0.21 3.10 -16.13
C LYS A 10 0.12 4.02 -14.96
N THR A 11 0.37 3.48 -13.77
CA THR A 11 0.60 4.23 -12.52
C THR A 11 1.92 5.00 -12.54
N LYS A 12 2.95 4.54 -13.26
CA LYS A 12 4.19 5.30 -13.49
C LYS A 12 3.95 6.58 -14.29
N GLU A 13 3.03 6.57 -15.25
CA GLU A 13 2.63 7.77 -16.01
C GLU A 13 1.64 8.66 -15.23
N THR A 14 0.77 8.08 -14.39
CA THR A 14 -0.23 8.83 -13.61
C THR A 14 0.27 9.34 -12.25
N PHE A 15 1.52 9.04 -11.86
CA PHE A 15 2.07 9.40 -10.55
C PHE A 15 2.07 10.93 -10.29
N THR A 16 2.15 11.73 -11.36
CA THR A 16 2.11 13.20 -11.29
C THR A 16 0.69 13.75 -11.16
N GLU A 17 -0.31 13.14 -11.80
CA GLU A 17 -1.72 13.57 -11.75
C GLU A 17 -2.44 13.13 -10.48
N LEU A 18 -2.06 11.98 -9.91
CA LEU A 18 -2.68 11.39 -8.71
C LEU A 18 -2.59 12.29 -7.47
N SER A 19 -1.64 13.24 -7.42
CA SER A 19 -1.44 14.17 -6.30
C SER A 19 -2.65 15.02 -5.94
N GLN A 20 -3.56 15.25 -6.90
CA GLN A 20 -4.77 16.05 -6.69
C GLN A 20 -5.90 15.29 -5.97
N ASP A 21 -5.97 13.97 -6.11
CA ASP A 21 -6.99 13.16 -5.42
C ASP A 21 -6.58 12.79 -3.98
N PHE A 22 -5.27 12.74 -3.70
CA PHE A 22 -4.71 12.47 -2.37
C PHE A 22 -5.03 13.55 -1.33
N THR A 23 -5.18 14.82 -1.74
CA THR A 23 -5.41 15.93 -0.79
C THR A 23 -6.79 15.87 -0.11
N LYS A 24 -7.70 15.06 -0.66
CA LYS A 24 -9.09 14.90 -0.22
C LYS A 24 -9.27 13.88 0.91
N TYR A 25 -8.31 12.97 1.09
CA TYR A 25 -8.43 11.84 2.02
C TYR A 25 -7.41 11.94 3.17
N ARG A 26 -7.62 12.93 4.04
CA ARG A 26 -6.76 13.28 5.19
C ARG A 26 -7.03 12.44 6.45
N SER A 27 -7.29 11.15 6.29
CA SER A 27 -7.76 10.26 7.37
C SER A 27 -6.59 9.46 7.98
N LYS A 28 -6.50 9.38 9.31
CA LYS A 28 -5.52 8.51 9.99
C LYS A 28 -5.69 7.05 9.53
N GLU A 29 -6.93 6.65 9.33
CA GLU A 29 -7.34 5.34 8.83
C GLU A 29 -6.71 5.04 7.47
N PHE A 30 -6.63 6.04 6.58
CA PHE A 30 -6.01 5.90 5.26
C PHE A 30 -4.51 5.69 5.36
N LEU A 31 -3.83 6.46 6.22
CA LEU A 31 -2.41 6.28 6.48
C LEU A 31 -2.13 4.87 7.03
N HIS A 32 -2.87 4.46 8.06
CA HIS A 32 -2.72 3.12 8.64
C HIS A 32 -2.97 2.01 7.62
N ALA A 33 -4.03 2.10 6.81
CA ALA A 33 -4.31 1.12 5.75
C ALA A 33 -3.20 1.04 4.70
N THR A 34 -2.62 2.18 4.35
CA THR A 34 -1.55 2.29 3.36
C THR A 34 -0.24 1.69 3.88
N LEU A 35 0.15 2.01 5.12
CA LEU A 35 1.35 1.45 5.76
C LEU A 35 1.19 -0.04 6.02
N ALA A 36 0.00 -0.47 6.44
CA ALA A 36 -0.35 -1.86 6.63
C ALA A 36 -0.23 -2.67 5.33
N ALA A 37 -0.77 -2.15 4.22
CA ALA A 37 -0.65 -2.78 2.90
C ALA A 37 0.80 -2.86 2.42
N SER A 38 1.58 -1.78 2.59
CA SER A 38 3.00 -1.78 2.25
C SER A 38 3.79 -2.78 3.09
N ALA A 39 3.57 -2.82 4.41
CA ALA A 39 4.25 -3.77 5.29
C ALA A 39 3.94 -5.23 4.92
N TRP A 40 2.70 -5.52 4.49
CA TRP A 40 2.31 -6.87 4.10
C TRP A 40 3.01 -7.33 2.82
N ILE A 41 3.07 -6.46 1.80
CA ILE A 41 3.74 -6.76 0.54
C ILE A 41 5.24 -6.95 0.76
N SER A 42 5.87 -6.03 1.49
CA SER A 42 7.31 -6.10 1.79
C SER A 42 7.72 -7.26 2.69
N LEU A 43 6.76 -7.97 3.27
CA LEU A 43 7.02 -9.19 4.04
C LEU A 43 6.62 -10.46 3.26
N ALA A 44 5.97 -10.32 2.09
CA ALA A 44 5.51 -11.42 1.26
C ALA A 44 6.66 -12.20 0.60
N ASP A 45 7.77 -11.53 0.34
CA ASP A 45 9.03 -12.10 -0.14
C ASP A 45 9.93 -12.63 1.00
N GLY A 46 9.56 -12.34 2.25
CA GLY A 46 10.27 -12.73 3.46
C GLY A 46 11.42 -11.80 3.85
N SER A 47 11.69 -10.70 3.12
CA SER A 47 12.73 -9.75 3.49
C SER A 47 12.45 -8.34 2.97
N ILE A 48 12.36 -7.38 3.89
CA ILE A 48 12.08 -6.00 3.48
C ILE A 48 13.33 -5.33 2.91
N SER A 49 13.22 -4.89 1.67
CA SER A 49 14.29 -4.16 0.98
C SER A 49 14.39 -2.70 1.43
N ALA A 50 15.56 -2.09 1.23
CA ALA A 50 15.75 -0.67 1.52
C ALA A 50 15.04 0.21 0.48
N GLU A 51 14.85 -0.33 -0.72
CA GLU A 51 14.17 0.27 -1.87
C GLU A 51 12.68 0.50 -1.56
N GLU A 52 12.00 -0.48 -0.97
CA GLU A 52 10.58 -0.37 -0.59
C GLU A 52 10.35 0.68 0.49
N LYS A 53 11.20 0.70 1.53
CA LYS A 53 11.19 1.75 2.56
C LYS A 53 11.38 3.13 1.94
N THR A 54 12.33 3.25 1.03
CA THR A 54 12.62 4.52 0.35
C THR A 54 11.46 4.98 -0.52
N LYS A 55 10.79 4.08 -1.24
CA LYS A 55 9.60 4.40 -2.04
C LYS A 55 8.43 4.85 -1.19
N MET A 56 8.18 4.16 -0.08
CA MET A 56 7.18 4.56 0.90
C MET A 56 7.48 5.99 1.41
N ILE A 57 8.71 6.26 1.83
CA ILE A 57 9.11 7.60 2.31
C ILE A 57 8.95 8.66 1.21
N ARG A 58 9.43 8.40 0.00
CA ARG A 58 9.27 9.32 -1.14
C ARG A 58 7.80 9.62 -1.42
N PHE A 59 6.93 8.63 -1.31
CA PHE A 59 5.50 8.81 -1.49
C PHE A 59 4.90 9.71 -0.39
N LEU A 60 5.30 9.53 0.87
CA LEU A 60 4.88 10.38 1.97
C LEU A 60 5.38 11.82 1.79
N GLU A 61 6.64 11.99 1.38
CA GLU A 61 7.27 13.30 1.15
C GLU A 61 6.65 14.05 -0.03
N ASN A 62 6.29 13.33 -1.09
CA ASN A 62 5.64 13.90 -2.28
C ASN A 62 4.20 14.35 -2.01
N HIS A 63 3.56 13.90 -0.92
CA HIS A 63 2.19 14.26 -0.60
C HIS A 63 2.06 15.19 0.60
N GLU A 64 1.66 16.43 0.31
CA GLU A 64 1.34 17.44 1.34
C GLU A 64 0.22 17.02 2.30
N ALA A 65 -0.63 16.08 1.90
CA ALA A 65 -1.67 15.51 2.77
C ALA A 65 -1.09 14.76 3.98
N LEU A 66 0.15 14.26 3.85
CA LEU A 66 0.85 13.47 4.85
C LEU A 66 1.89 14.29 5.62
N LYS A 67 2.19 15.53 5.20
CA LYS A 67 3.03 16.48 5.96
C LYS A 67 2.54 16.76 7.38
N LEU A 68 1.27 16.48 7.68
CA LEU A 68 0.71 16.56 9.04
C LEU A 68 1.25 15.46 9.97
N PHE A 69 1.66 14.32 9.40
CA PHE A 69 2.29 13.22 10.11
C PHE A 69 3.80 13.32 9.94
N SER A 70 4.53 13.18 11.03
CA SER A 70 5.99 13.21 10.94
C SER A 70 6.47 11.94 10.24
N THR A 71 7.40 12.04 9.29
CA THR A 71 8.01 10.86 8.62
C THR A 71 8.53 9.84 9.65
N SER A 72 9.02 10.32 10.79
CA SER A 72 9.40 9.50 11.94
C SER A 72 8.24 8.69 12.52
N GLU A 73 7.08 9.31 12.75
CA GLU A 73 5.88 8.64 13.27
C GLU A 73 5.37 7.58 12.28
N VAL A 74 5.36 7.92 10.99
CA VAL A 74 4.98 6.99 9.93
C VAL A 74 5.92 5.78 9.89
N LEU A 75 7.23 6.02 9.96
CA LEU A 75 8.23 4.96 9.99
C LEU A 75 8.06 4.07 11.23
N THR A 76 7.74 4.66 12.39
CA THR A 76 7.47 3.92 13.62
C THR A 76 6.25 3.01 13.46
N VAL A 77 5.12 3.54 12.97
CA VAL A 77 3.90 2.77 12.76
C VAL A 77 4.13 1.65 11.75
N TRP A 78 4.78 1.96 10.62
CA TRP A 78 5.11 0.95 9.61
C TRP A 78 6.00 -0.15 10.16
N LYS A 79 7.04 0.22 10.92
CA LYS A 79 7.92 -0.74 11.57
C LYS A 79 7.16 -1.61 12.58
N GLU A 80 6.20 -1.06 13.31
CA GLU A 80 5.35 -1.83 14.21
C GLU A 80 4.54 -2.90 13.46
N TYR A 81 3.96 -2.56 12.30
CA TYR A 81 3.25 -3.53 11.46
C TYR A 81 4.18 -4.63 10.93
N VAL A 82 5.37 -4.25 10.47
CA VAL A 82 6.42 -5.17 10.04
C VAL A 82 6.85 -6.11 11.16
N ASP A 83 7.15 -5.56 12.34
CA ASP A 83 7.60 -6.33 13.49
C ASP A 83 6.48 -7.28 13.95
N THR A 84 5.21 -6.83 13.93
CA THR A 84 4.05 -7.67 14.24
C THR A 84 3.91 -8.82 13.24
N LEU A 85 3.99 -8.53 11.94
CA LEU A 85 3.94 -9.51 10.86
C LEU A 85 5.08 -10.53 10.92
N SER A 86 6.28 -10.07 11.29
CA SER A 86 7.48 -10.89 11.44
C SER A 86 7.40 -11.81 12.68
N LEU A 87 6.77 -11.33 13.76
CA LEU A 87 6.53 -12.12 14.96
C LEU A 87 5.45 -13.18 14.74
N ASP A 88 4.31 -12.79 14.17
CA ASP A 88 3.18 -13.66 13.92
C ASP A 88 2.43 -13.18 12.68
N MET A 89 2.57 -13.93 11.60
CA MET A 89 1.97 -13.59 10.30
C MET A 89 0.44 -13.61 10.38
N ASP A 90 -0.16 -14.53 11.14
CA ASP A 90 -1.62 -14.63 11.27
C ASP A 90 -2.19 -13.42 12.04
N ILE A 91 -1.52 -12.98 13.10
CA ILE A 91 -1.91 -11.78 13.86
C ILE A 91 -1.68 -10.51 13.03
N GLY A 92 -0.52 -10.42 12.37
CA GLY A 92 -0.18 -9.30 11.50
C GLY A 92 -1.16 -9.14 10.34
N GLU A 93 -1.49 -10.23 9.65
CA GLU A 93 -2.50 -10.25 8.59
C GLU A 93 -3.85 -9.74 9.12
N ASN A 94 -4.34 -10.25 10.26
CA ASN A 94 -5.59 -9.78 10.85
C ASN A 94 -5.58 -8.28 11.18
N LYS A 95 -4.48 -7.75 11.71
CA LYS A 95 -4.35 -6.31 12.03
C LYS A 95 -4.35 -5.44 10.77
N ILE A 96 -3.79 -5.96 9.67
CA ILE A 96 -3.80 -5.30 8.36
C ILE A 96 -5.21 -5.33 7.78
N LEU A 97 -5.88 -6.48 7.79
CA LEU A 97 -7.26 -6.63 7.32
C LEU A 97 -8.22 -5.73 8.09
N GLU A 98 -8.06 -5.58 9.42
CA GLU A 98 -8.85 -4.64 10.22
C GLU A 98 -8.62 -3.18 9.78
N SER A 99 -7.37 -2.81 9.52
CA SER A 99 -7.01 -1.46 9.06
C SER A 99 -7.57 -1.18 7.65
N LEU A 100 -7.52 -2.17 6.76
CA LEU A 100 -8.15 -2.12 5.43
C LEU A 100 -9.68 -2.05 5.52
N GLY A 101 -10.29 -2.77 6.46
CA GLY A 101 -11.72 -2.74 6.72
C GLY A 101 -12.23 -1.34 7.08
N LYS A 102 -11.40 -0.49 7.71
CA LYS A 102 -11.74 0.91 8.04
C LYS A 102 -11.84 1.80 6.80
N VAL A 103 -11.14 1.47 5.71
CA VAL A 103 -11.17 2.22 4.44
C VAL A 103 -12.04 1.56 3.36
N LYS A 104 -12.49 0.32 3.57
CA LYS A 104 -13.41 -0.44 2.69
C LYS A 104 -14.69 0.33 2.33
N GLY A 105 -15.17 1.20 3.21
CA GLY A 105 -16.34 2.05 2.96
C GLY A 105 -16.12 3.19 1.95
N ASN A 106 -14.87 3.45 1.56
CA ASN A 106 -14.50 4.52 0.65
C ASN A 106 -13.69 3.97 -0.52
N GLU A 107 -14.36 3.67 -1.63
CA GLU A 107 -13.73 3.09 -2.81
C GLU A 107 -12.54 3.91 -3.32
N ALA A 108 -12.59 5.24 -3.22
CA ALA A 108 -11.49 6.08 -3.66
C ALA A 108 -10.23 5.87 -2.80
N GLN A 109 -10.38 5.78 -1.47
CA GLN A 109 -9.28 5.43 -0.57
C GLN A 109 -8.78 4.01 -0.81
N ALA A 110 -9.71 3.06 -0.94
CA ALA A 110 -9.38 1.66 -1.19
C ALA A 110 -8.59 1.49 -2.51
N ARG A 111 -9.06 2.09 -3.61
CA ARG A 111 -8.37 2.04 -4.91
C ARG A 111 -6.98 2.64 -4.82
N MET A 112 -6.83 3.67 -3.99
CA MET A 112 -5.57 4.34 -3.78
C MET A 112 -4.57 3.49 -3.00
N VAL A 113 -5.00 2.80 -1.94
CA VAL A 113 -4.16 1.86 -1.18
C VAL A 113 -3.62 0.78 -2.13
N VAL A 114 -4.47 0.18 -2.96
CA VAL A 114 -4.08 -0.86 -3.93
C VAL A 114 -3.05 -0.34 -4.94
N ARG A 115 -3.27 0.86 -5.49
CA ARG A 115 -2.34 1.48 -6.45
C ARG A 115 -0.97 1.75 -5.84
N MET A 116 -0.93 2.23 -4.59
CA MET A 116 0.34 2.42 -3.89
C MET A 116 1.03 1.10 -3.61
N ALA A 117 0.28 0.12 -3.11
CA ALA A 117 0.77 -1.22 -2.82
C ALA A 117 1.42 -1.84 -4.07
N ALA A 118 0.78 -1.69 -5.24
CA ALA A 118 1.33 -2.14 -6.52
C ALA A 118 2.55 -1.31 -6.99
N ALA A 119 2.56 0.00 -6.77
CA ALA A 119 3.69 0.85 -7.10
C ALA A 119 4.94 0.55 -6.25
N ILE A 120 4.75 0.12 -5.01
CA ILE A 120 5.82 -0.36 -4.13
C ILE A 120 6.33 -1.71 -4.63
N ALA A 121 5.42 -2.70 -4.82
CA ALA A 121 5.74 -4.03 -5.34
C ALA A 121 6.54 -3.99 -6.66
N SER A 122 6.21 -3.08 -7.58
CA SER A 122 7.02 -2.88 -8.78
C SER A 122 8.32 -2.08 -8.53
N ALA A 123 9.01 -2.29 -7.40
CA ALA A 123 10.38 -1.81 -7.18
C ALA A 123 11.32 -2.29 -8.26
N ASP A 124 11.19 -3.56 -8.62
CA ASP A 124 12.25 -4.25 -9.35
C ASP A 124 11.84 -4.50 -10.80
N ASN A 125 10.86 -3.72 -11.29
CA ASN A 125 10.17 -3.87 -12.58
C ASN A 125 9.50 -5.22 -12.82
N THR A 126 9.37 -6.04 -11.78
CA THR A 126 8.71 -7.35 -11.84
C THR A 126 7.93 -7.53 -10.54
N ILE A 127 6.66 -7.86 -10.64
CA ILE A 127 5.84 -8.21 -9.48
C ILE A 127 5.94 -9.72 -9.30
N ASP A 128 6.37 -10.15 -8.11
CA ASP A 128 6.48 -11.56 -7.83
C ASP A 128 5.11 -12.20 -7.57
N PRO A 129 4.94 -13.51 -7.83
CA PRO A 129 3.70 -14.21 -7.56
C PRO A 129 3.21 -14.11 -6.11
N ASN A 130 4.12 -13.92 -5.15
CA ASN A 130 3.78 -13.75 -3.73
C ASN A 130 3.18 -12.35 -3.46
N GLU A 131 3.80 -11.30 -4.00
CA GLU A 131 3.28 -9.93 -3.91
C GLU A 131 1.92 -9.81 -4.61
N GLN A 132 1.76 -10.45 -5.77
CA GLN A 132 0.50 -10.49 -6.49
C GLN A 132 -0.61 -11.12 -5.63
N ARG A 133 -0.34 -12.24 -4.93
CA ARG A 133 -1.34 -12.86 -4.05
C ARG A 133 -1.75 -11.94 -2.90
N VAL A 134 -0.79 -11.19 -2.34
CA VAL A 134 -1.08 -10.22 -1.28
C VAL A 134 -1.92 -9.07 -1.84
N LEU A 135 -1.58 -8.53 -3.00
CA LEU A 135 -2.37 -7.50 -3.67
C LEU A 135 -3.81 -7.97 -3.98
N GLU A 136 -3.98 -9.18 -4.48
CA GLU A 136 -5.30 -9.77 -4.74
C GLU A 136 -6.12 -9.92 -3.45
N ARG A 137 -5.47 -10.33 -2.34
CA ARG A 137 -6.11 -10.39 -1.02
C ARG A 137 -6.54 -9.00 -0.54
N ILE A 138 -5.70 -7.99 -0.68
CA ILE A 138 -6.01 -6.60 -0.31
C ILE A 138 -7.20 -6.07 -1.13
N VAL A 139 -7.18 -6.25 -2.45
CA VAL A 139 -8.27 -5.84 -3.35
C VAL A 139 -9.59 -6.48 -2.94
N LYS A 140 -9.56 -7.80 -2.68
CA LYS A 140 -10.73 -8.57 -2.25
C LYS A 140 -11.25 -8.11 -0.90
N GLU A 141 -10.37 -7.84 0.06
CA GLU A 141 -10.77 -7.39 1.39
C GLU A 141 -11.42 -6.02 1.35
N LEU A 142 -10.85 -5.11 0.56
CA LEU A 142 -11.37 -3.77 0.32
C LEU A 142 -12.68 -3.77 -0.48
N GLY A 143 -13.18 -4.92 -0.91
CA GLY A 143 -14.43 -5.04 -1.67
C GLY A 143 -14.36 -4.42 -3.07
N LEU A 144 -13.15 -4.18 -3.56
CA LEU A 144 -12.94 -3.63 -4.89
C LEU A 144 -13.04 -4.74 -5.93
N LYS A 145 -13.55 -4.40 -7.11
CA LYS A 145 -13.55 -5.31 -8.25
C LYS A 145 -12.23 -5.17 -8.99
N ALA A 146 -11.57 -6.30 -9.25
CA ALA A 146 -10.37 -6.33 -10.10
C ALA A 146 -10.65 -5.71 -11.48
N GLU A 147 -11.88 -5.79 -11.99
CA GLU A 147 -12.27 -5.18 -13.27
C GLU A 147 -12.03 -3.66 -13.35
N ASP A 148 -12.03 -2.93 -12.22
CA ASP A 148 -11.85 -1.46 -12.19
C ASP A 148 -10.45 -0.99 -12.61
N PHE A 149 -9.49 -1.91 -12.71
CA PHE A 149 -8.11 -1.55 -13.06
C PHE A 149 -7.55 -2.26 -14.30
N THR A 150 -8.42 -2.87 -15.10
CA THR A 150 -8.06 -3.46 -16.40
C THR A 150 -8.00 -2.39 -17.50
#